data_AF-A0AAU5S1P8-F1
#
_entry.id   AF-A0AAU5S1P8-F1
#
_cell.length_a   1.000
_cell.length_b   1.000
_cell.length_c   1.000
_cell.angle_alpha   90.00
_cell.angle_beta   90.00
_cell.angle_gamma   90.00
#
_symmetry.space_group_name_H-M   'P 1'
#
loop_
_entity.id
_entity.type
_entity.pdbx_description
1 polymer ?
#
loop_
_entity_poly.entity_id
_entity_poly.type
_entity_poly.pdbx_seq_one_letter_code
_entity_poly.pdbx_strand_id
1 'polypeptide(L)' 'MDYISAIVPPLVMAVLFTALIVTIVKNQGGANKAKEDAAVDAALAAAEAARAARVATPEER' A
#
# COMPACT_ATOMS: atom_id res chain seq x y z
N MET A 1 -39.95 -21.45 5.22
CA MET A 1 -38.50 -21.25 5.19
C MET A 1 -38.18 -20.08 6.09
N ASP A 2 -37.31 -20.26 7.07
CA ASP A 2 -36.87 -19.16 7.92
C ASP A 2 -35.88 -18.29 7.13
N TYR A 3 -36.40 -17.25 6.49
CA TYR A 3 -35.61 -16.35 5.63
C TYR A 3 -34.60 -15.54 6.43
N ILE A 4 -34.84 -15.36 7.73
CA ILE A 4 -33.92 -14.65 8.62
C ILE A 4 -32.70 -15.52 8.87
N SER A 5 -32.88 -16.81 9.18
CA SER A 5 -31.75 -17.72 9.35
C SER A 5 -30.95 -17.93 8.05
N ALA A 6 -31.55 -17.72 6.88
CA ALA A 6 -30.86 -17.82 5.60
C ALA A 6 -29.95 -16.61 5.33
N ILE A 7 -30.33 -15.40 5.77
CA ILE A 7 -29.57 -14.18 5.52
C ILE A 7 -28.57 -13.83 6.64
N VAL A 8 -28.80 -14.30 7.86
CA VAL A 8 -27.93 -14.04 9.00
C VAL A 8 -26.49 -14.57 8.77
N PRO A 9 -26.26 -15.81 8.30
CA PRO A 9 -24.91 -16.30 8.06
C PRO A 9 -24.09 -15.46 7.07
N PRO A 10 -24.57 -15.15 5.85
CA PRO A 10 -23.81 -14.30 4.93
C PRO A 10 -23.65 -12.86 5.45
N LEU A 11 -24.62 -12.32 6.18
CA LEU A 11 -24.53 -10.97 6.76
C LEU A 11 -23.44 -10.87 7.84
N VAL A 12 -23.36 -11.85 8.75
CA VAL A 12 -22.30 -11.89 9.77
C VAL A 12 -20.93 -12.00 9.11
N MET A 13 -20.79 -12.84 8.10
CA MET A 13 -19.54 -12.97 7.35
C MET A 13 -19.13 -11.66 6.69
N ALA A 14 -20.08 -10.95 6.06
CA ALA A 14 -19.81 -9.66 5.44
C ALA A 14 -19.33 -8.60 6.45
N VAL A 15 -19.98 -8.52 7.62
CA VAL A 15 -19.61 -7.56 8.68
C VAL A 15 -18.22 -7.88 9.26
N LEU A 16 -17.97 -9.15 9.60
CA LEU A 16 -16.67 -9.57 10.16
C LEU A 16 -15.54 -9.35 9.16
N PHE A 17 -15.75 -9.72 7.89
CA PHE A 17 -14.75 -9.53 6.85
C PHE A 17 -14.47 -8.04 6.59
N THR A 18 -15.51 -7.20 6.57
CA THR A 18 -15.34 -5.75 6.41
C THR A 18 -14.55 -5.15 7.57
N ALA A 19 -14.87 -5.53 8.81
CA ALA A 19 -14.14 -5.08 10.00
C ALA A 19 -12.66 -5.49 9.97
N LEU A 20 -12.37 -6.71 9.52
CA LEU A 20 -11.00 -7.20 9.34
C LEU A 20 -10.22 -6.35 8.33
N ILE A 21 -10.81 -6.07 7.16
CA ILE A 21 -10.16 -5.22 6.15
C ILE A 21 -9.90 -3.82 6.68
N VAL A 22 -10.88 -3.18 7.30
CA VAL A 22 -10.70 -1.83 7.86
C VAL A 22 -9.60 -1.81 8.93
N THR A 23 -9.53 -2.85 9.76
CA THR A 23 -8.49 -3.00 10.79
C THR A 23 -7.11 -3.17 10.16
N ILE A 24 -6.99 -4.00 9.12
CA ILE A 24 -5.76 -4.20 8.35
C ILE A 24 -5.30 -2.88 7.72
N VAL A 25 -6.20 -2.16 7.02
CA VAL A 25 -5.88 -0.89 6.38
C VAL A 25 -5.44 0.15 7.42
N LYS A 26 -6.11 0.21 8.58
CA LYS A 26 -5.75 1.17 9.64
C LYS A 26 -4.41 0.84 10.29
N ASN A 27 -4.10 -0.44 10.46
CA ASN A 27 -2.85 -0.89 11.10
C ASN A 27 -1.66 -0.96 10.15
N GLN A 28 -1.88 -1.16 8.84
CA GLN A 28 -0.82 -1.22 7.82
C GLN A 28 -0.67 0.10 7.05
N GLY A 29 -1.77 0.79 6.76
CA GLY A 29 -1.82 1.89 5.79
C GLY A 29 -1.40 3.27 6.29
N GLY A 30 -1.18 3.46 7.59
CA GLY A 30 -0.74 4.75 8.14
C GLY A 30 0.77 4.82 8.35
N ALA A 31 1.25 4.16 9.40
CA ALA A 31 2.66 4.27 9.81
C ALA A 31 3.62 3.45 8.93
N ASN A 32 3.19 2.33 8.37
CA ASN A 32 4.06 1.49 7.54
C ASN A 32 4.06 1.94 6.08
N LYS A 33 2.91 2.39 5.54
CA LYS A 33 2.85 3.01 4.22
C LYS A 33 3.69 4.29 4.13
N ALA A 34 3.64 5.16 5.14
CA ALA A 34 4.48 6.37 5.16
C ALA A 34 5.99 6.06 5.15
N LYS A 35 6.40 4.95 5.77
CA LYS A 35 7.80 4.50 5.74
C LYS A 35 8.19 3.91 4.38
N GLU A 36 7.29 3.14 3.78
CA GLU A 36 7.49 2.58 2.44
C GLU A 36 7.54 3.71 1.39
N ASP A 37 6.61 4.65 1.44
CA ASP A 37 6.57 5.84 0.56
C ASP A 37 7.88 6.65 0.70
N ALA A 38 8.36 6.90 1.92
CA ALA A 38 9.63 7.61 2.13
C ALA A 38 10.86 6.83 1.59
N ALA A 39 10.87 5.50 1.72
CA ALA A 39 11.93 4.68 1.16
C ALA A 39 11.89 4.66 -0.38
N VAL A 40 10.69 4.63 -0.96
CA VAL A 40 10.47 4.70 -2.41
C VAL A 40 10.89 6.06 -2.97
N ASP A 41 10.52 7.15 -2.31
CA ASP A 41 10.93 8.50 -2.70
C ASP A 41 12.46 8.67 -2.64
N ALA A 42 13.10 8.17 -1.58
CA ALA A 42 14.56 8.18 -1.46
C ALA A 42 15.25 7.35 -2.56
N ALA A 43 14.69 6.18 -2.89
CA ALA A 43 15.21 5.34 -3.98
C ALA A 43 15.04 6.01 -5.35
N LEU A 44 13.90 6.65 -5.60
CA LEU A 44 13.64 7.42 -6.82
C LEU A 44 14.60 8.60 -6.94
N ALA A 45 14.79 9.38 -5.88
CA ALA A 45 15.73 10.50 -5.87
C ALA A 45 17.17 10.03 -6.11
N ALA A 46 17.59 8.91 -5.51
CA ALA A 46 18.89 8.32 -5.74
C ALA A 46 19.06 7.84 -7.19
N ALA A 47 18.04 7.21 -7.78
CA ALA A 47 18.06 6.78 -9.18
C ALA A 47 18.12 7.96 -10.15
N GLU A 48 17.38 9.04 -9.86
CA GLU A 48 17.41 10.27 -10.65
C GLU A 48 18.77 10.96 -10.57
N ALA A 49 19.37 11.06 -9.39
CA ALA A 49 20.73 11.59 -9.22
C ALA A 49 21.77 10.75 -9.99
N ALA A 50 21.67 9.41 -9.94
CA ALA A 50 22.55 8.53 -10.70
C ALA A 50 22.36 8.68 -12.22
N ARG A 51 21.12 8.88 -12.68
CA ARG A 51 20.82 9.17 -14.09
C ARG A 51 21.38 10.53 -14.51
N ALA A 52 21.19 11.56 -13.69
CA ALA A 52 21.72 12.89 -13.92
C ALA A 52 23.25 12.86 -14.00
N ALA A 53 23.93 12.12 -13.12
CA ALA A 53 25.39 11.95 -13.16
C ALA A 53 25.87 11.27 -14.46
N ARG A 54 25.15 10.25 -14.95
CA ARG A 54 25.47 9.61 -16.25
C ARG A 54 25.24 10.51 -17.46
N VAL A 55 24.24 11.38 -17.40
CA VAL A 55 23.96 12.33 -18.50
C VAL A 55 24.93 13.52 -18.44
N ALA A 56 25.34 13.91 -17.23
CA ALA A 56 26.26 15.01 -16.99
C ALA A 56 27.73 14.66 -17.23
N THR A 57 28.11 13.38 -17.35
CA THR A 57 29.40 12.99 -17.93
C THR A 57 29.37 13.31 -19.42
N PRO A 58 30.02 14.40 -19.88
CA PRO A 58 30.27 14.57 -21.30
C PRO A 58 31.23 13.44 -21.70
N GLU A 59 31.09 12.94 -22.92
CA GLU A 59 32.14 12.13 -23.56
C GLU A 59 33.43 12.97 -23.70
N GLU A 60 34.19 13.10 -22.61
CA GLU A 60 35.60 13.43 -22.66
C GLU A 60 36.39 12.13 -22.55
N ARG A 61 36.46 11.39 -23.67
CA ARG A 61 37.69 10.84 -24.28
C ARG A 61 37.41 10.34 -25.69
#